data_AF-A0A3B9NQQ2-F1
#
_entry.id   AF-A0A3B9NQQ2-F1
#
_cell.length_a   1.000
_cell.length_b   1.000
_cell.length_c   1.000
_cell.angle_alpha   90.00
_cell.angle_beta   90.00
_cell.angle_gamma   90.00
#
_symmetry.space_group_name_H-M   'P 1'
#
loop_
_entity.id
_entity.type
_entity.pdbx_description
1 polymer ?
#
loop_
_entity_poly.entity_id
_entity_poly.type
_entity_poly.pdbx_seq_one_letter_code
_entity_poly.pdbx_strand_id
1 'polypeptide(L)'
;PIEKRGLILDAHPNFLLVISYNPGYQNVLKDLKTSTRQRFIAIDFDYPSVAAETEIIAHESGVDREIAGQLATLGSKIRHLREHGFDEGVSTRLLIYAGQMMVAGVAPARACDVAICRAVSDDTDVQSAMQAVVQAIFAETMTG
;
A
#
# COMPACT_ATOMS: atom_id res chain seq x y z
N PRO A 1 -27.71 -22.83 9.66
CA PRO A 1 -27.80 -23.22 11.09
C PRO A 1 -26.62 -22.63 11.89
N ILE A 2 -26.90 -21.88 12.96
CA ILE A 2 -25.87 -21.60 13.97
C ILE A 2 -25.70 -22.90 14.76
N GLU A 3 -24.68 -23.67 14.38
CA GLU A 3 -24.45 -25.07 14.76
C GLU A 3 -24.51 -25.31 16.28
N LYS A 4 -24.14 -24.30 17.09
CA LYS A 4 -24.12 -24.38 18.56
C LYS A 4 -25.45 -24.05 19.25
N ARG A 5 -26.45 -23.54 18.53
CA ARG A 5 -27.75 -23.12 19.12
C ARG A 5 -28.98 -23.80 18.50
N GLY A 6 -28.80 -24.58 17.44
CA GLY A 6 -29.92 -25.20 16.72
C GLY A 6 -30.85 -24.19 16.01
N LEU A 7 -30.44 -22.93 15.91
CA LEU A 7 -31.22 -21.86 15.28
C LEU A 7 -30.88 -21.73 13.79
N ILE A 8 -31.91 -21.58 12.97
CA ILE A 8 -31.80 -21.16 11.58
C ILE A 8 -32.19 -19.69 11.55
N LEU A 9 -31.30 -18.85 11.03
CA LEU A 9 -31.55 -17.43 10.83
C LEU A 9 -31.76 -17.19 9.35
N ASP A 10 -32.89 -16.58 9.01
CA ASP A 10 -33.12 -16.05 7.68
C ASP A 10 -32.38 -14.71 7.56
N ALA A 11 -31.60 -14.57 6.48
CA ALA A 11 -30.92 -13.32 6.20
C ALA A 11 -31.95 -12.23 5.89
N HIS A 12 -31.78 -11.05 6.48
CA HIS A 12 -32.62 -9.89 6.16
C HIS A 12 -32.53 -9.54 4.67
N PRO A 13 -33.60 -9.03 4.01
CA PRO A 13 -33.57 -8.70 2.57
C PRO A 13 -32.45 -7.75 2.13
N ASN A 14 -31.94 -6.92 3.05
CA ASN A 14 -30.84 -5.97 2.80
C ASN A 14 -29.46 -6.49 3.25
N PHE A 15 -29.33 -7.77 3.61
CA PHE A 15 -28.06 -8.35 4.01
C PHE A 15 -27.09 -8.38 2.82
N LEU A 16 -25.87 -7.89 3.04
CA LEU A 16 -24.78 -7.94 2.07
C LEU A 16 -23.53 -8.51 2.75
N LEU A 17 -22.87 -9.46 2.09
CA LEU A 17 -21.60 -10.01 2.53
C LEU A 17 -20.47 -9.53 1.61
N VAL A 18 -19.51 -8.82 2.18
CA VAL A 18 -18.29 -8.39 1.49
C VAL A 18 -17.09 -9.06 2.17
N ILE A 19 -16.19 -9.61 1.37
CA ILE A 19 -14.93 -10.19 1.83
C ILE A 19 -13.78 -9.54 1.07
N SER A 20 -12.62 -9.39 1.72
CA SER A 20 -11.39 -8.87 1.11
C SER A 20 -10.24 -9.82 1.43
N TYR A 21 -9.37 -10.07 0.46
CA TYR A 21 -8.15 -10.86 0.64
C TYR A 21 -7.07 -10.40 -0.35
N ASN A 22 -5.80 -10.59 0.00
CA ASN A 22 -4.66 -10.30 -0.88
C ASN A 22 -4.21 -11.60 -1.55
N PRO A 23 -4.41 -11.77 -2.87
CA PRO A 23 -3.99 -12.98 -3.57
C PRO A 23 -2.46 -13.12 -3.54
N GLY A 24 -1.96 -14.35 -3.38
CA GLY A 24 -0.52 -14.63 -3.39
C GLY A 24 0.23 -14.29 -2.10
N TYR A 25 -0.46 -13.82 -1.06
CA TYR A 25 0.15 -13.55 0.24
C TYR A 25 0.51 -14.86 0.95
N GLN A 26 1.80 -15.00 1.29
CA GLN A 26 2.45 -16.14 1.95
C GLN A 26 1.53 -17.25 2.49
N ASN A 27 1.38 -18.27 1.63
CA ASN A 27 0.88 -19.64 1.82
C ASN A 27 -0.39 -19.94 1.01
N VAL A 28 -0.23 -20.81 0.00
CA VAL A 28 -1.31 -21.52 -0.74
C VAL A 28 -2.37 -22.12 0.19
N LEU A 29 -2.00 -22.43 1.43
CA LEU A 29 -2.89 -22.98 2.47
C LEU A 29 -3.88 -21.96 3.06
N LYS A 30 -3.68 -20.65 2.86
CA LYS A 30 -4.57 -19.57 3.32
C LYS A 30 -5.44 -19.00 2.20
N ASP A 31 -5.26 -19.45 0.97
CA ASP A 31 -6.10 -19.02 -0.15
C ASP A 31 -7.54 -19.48 0.03
N LEU A 32 -8.48 -18.64 -0.40
CA LEU A 32 -9.88 -19.03 -0.49
C LEU A 32 -10.00 -20.25 -1.41
N LYS A 33 -10.57 -21.34 -0.88
CA LYS A 33 -10.91 -22.53 -1.68
C LYS A 33 -11.70 -22.10 -2.93
N THR A 34 -11.43 -22.75 -4.06
CA THR A 34 -12.11 -22.45 -5.33
C THR A 34 -13.63 -22.45 -5.21
N SER A 35 -14.19 -23.40 -4.44
CA SER A 35 -15.63 -23.49 -4.17
C SER A 35 -16.20 -22.30 -3.38
N THR A 36 -15.39 -21.62 -2.58
CA THR A 36 -15.78 -20.38 -1.92
C THR A 36 -15.71 -19.22 -2.90
N ARG A 37 -14.64 -19.10 -3.70
CA ARG A 37 -14.48 -18.01 -4.69
C ARG A 37 -15.60 -17.99 -5.73
N GLN A 38 -16.05 -19.17 -6.18
CA GLN A 38 -17.15 -19.31 -7.14
C GLN A 38 -18.53 -18.85 -6.62
N ARG A 39 -18.63 -18.41 -5.36
CA ARG A 39 -19.86 -17.86 -4.77
C ARG A 39 -19.87 -16.35 -4.65
N PHE A 40 -18.81 -15.67 -5.09
CA PHE A 40 -18.68 -14.22 -5.02
C PHE A 40 -18.49 -13.62 -6.42
N ILE A 41 -18.95 -12.39 -6.57
CA ILE A 41 -18.47 -11.50 -7.64
C ILE A 41 -17.17 -10.87 -7.16
N ALA A 42 -16.14 -10.86 -8.01
CA ALA A 42 -14.83 -10.34 -7.68
C ALA A 42 -14.62 -8.95 -8.30
N ILE A 43 -13.94 -8.08 -7.55
CA ILE A 43 -13.40 -6.82 -8.04
C ILE A 43 -11.93 -6.83 -7.67
N ASP A 44 -11.07 -6.72 -8.66
CA ASP A 44 -9.63 -6.65 -8.46
C ASP A 44 -9.22 -5.20 -8.20
N PHE A 45 -8.41 -5.01 -7.16
CA PHE A 45 -7.80 -3.72 -6.83
C PHE A 45 -6.31 -3.81 -7.04
N ASP A 46 -5.76 -2.77 -7.64
CA ASP A 46 -4.33 -2.53 -7.71
C ASP A 46 -4.05 -1.08 -7.28
N TYR A 47 -2.78 -0.73 -7.17
CA TYR A 47 -2.38 0.63 -6.89
C TYR A 47 -2.89 1.59 -7.97
N PRO A 48 -3.35 2.79 -7.58
CA PRO A 48 -3.83 3.79 -8.51
C PRO A 48 -2.72 4.28 -9.44
N SER A 49 -3.11 4.89 -10.57
CA SER A 49 -2.17 5.63 -11.40
C SER A 49 -1.45 6.72 -10.59
N VAL A 50 -0.23 7.10 -10.97
CA VAL A 50 0.53 8.17 -10.28
C VAL A 50 -0.31 9.44 -10.10
N ALA A 51 -1.10 9.83 -11.10
CA ALA A 51 -1.96 11.00 -11.01
C ALA A 51 -3.06 10.85 -9.94
N ALA A 52 -3.76 9.71 -9.91
CA ALA A 52 -4.79 9.47 -8.90
C ALA A 52 -4.19 9.28 -7.49
N GLU A 53 -3.04 8.62 -7.39
CA GLU A 53 -2.32 8.44 -6.12
C GLU A 53 -1.83 9.76 -5.54
N THR A 54 -1.41 10.69 -6.40
CA THR A 54 -1.02 12.06 -6.02
C THR A 54 -2.17 12.80 -5.33
N GLU A 55 -3.39 12.67 -5.84
CA GLU A 55 -4.56 13.34 -5.21
C GLU A 55 -4.90 12.69 -3.85
N ILE A 56 -4.82 11.36 -3.76
CA ILE A 56 -5.06 10.61 -2.50
C ILE A 56 -4.01 10.98 -1.44
N ILE A 57 -2.74 10.75 -1.77
CA ILE A 57 -1.60 11.65 -1.52
C ILE A 57 -1.86 12.89 -0.66
N ALA A 58 -2.04 13.98 -1.40
CA ALA A 58 -2.21 15.33 -0.89
C ALA A 58 -3.40 15.42 0.08
N HIS A 59 -4.53 14.78 -0.24
CA HIS A 59 -5.72 14.82 0.59
C HIS A 59 -5.52 14.17 1.97
N GLU A 60 -5.00 12.94 2.02
CA GLU A 60 -4.92 12.15 3.25
C GLU A 60 -3.71 12.50 4.13
N SER A 61 -2.64 13.03 3.52
CA SER A 61 -1.43 13.39 4.24
C SER A 61 -1.31 14.87 4.58
N GLY A 62 -1.98 15.75 3.83
CA GLY A 62 -1.93 17.20 4.00
C GLY A 62 -0.69 17.87 3.40
N VAL A 63 0.17 17.14 2.69
CA VAL A 63 1.26 17.75 1.90
C VAL A 63 0.70 18.42 0.65
N ASP A 64 1.47 19.37 0.09
CA ASP A 64 1.11 19.96 -1.19
C ASP A 64 1.16 18.93 -2.34
N ARG A 65 0.61 19.33 -3.48
CA ARG A 65 0.49 18.46 -4.66
C ARG A 65 1.84 18.07 -5.27
N GLU A 66 2.87 18.90 -5.10
CA GLU A 66 4.21 18.64 -5.62
C GLU A 66 4.87 17.50 -4.84
N ILE A 67 4.89 17.61 -3.50
CA ILE A 67 5.38 16.56 -2.61
C ILE A 67 4.57 15.27 -2.77
N ALA A 68 3.24 15.37 -2.87
CA ALA A 68 2.39 14.20 -3.11
C ALA A 68 2.73 13.51 -4.44
N GLY A 69 3.03 14.29 -5.50
CA GLY A 69 3.44 13.77 -6.80
C GLY A 69 4.79 13.06 -6.75
N GLN A 70 5.74 13.59 -5.98
CA GLN A 70 7.02 12.95 -5.71
C GLN A 70 6.85 11.63 -4.95
N LEU A 71 5.99 11.58 -3.93
CA LEU A 71 5.67 10.36 -3.18
C LEU A 71 4.97 9.31 -4.05
N ALA A 72 4.00 9.69 -4.89
CA ALA A 72 3.37 8.79 -5.84
C ALA A 72 4.38 8.21 -6.85
N THR A 73 5.29 9.05 -7.35
CA THR A 73 6.37 8.64 -8.25
C THR A 73 7.34 7.67 -7.56
N LEU A 74 7.68 7.92 -6.30
CA LEU A 74 8.49 7.02 -5.47
C LEU A 74 7.81 5.65 -5.34
N GLY A 75 6.52 5.63 -5.01
CA GLY A 75 5.73 4.41 -4.91
C GLY A 75 5.76 3.60 -6.20
N SER A 76 5.50 4.24 -7.34
CA SER A 76 5.57 3.61 -8.67
C SER A 76 6.94 3.02 -8.96
N LYS A 77 8.03 3.78 -8.73
CA LYS A 77 9.40 3.30 -8.98
C LYS A 77 9.77 2.11 -8.12
N ILE A 78 9.46 2.15 -6.82
CA ILE A 78 9.77 1.01 -5.92
C ILE A 78 8.94 -0.22 -6.29
N ARG A 79 7.67 -0.05 -6.66
CA ARG A 79 6.83 -1.17 -7.13
C ARG A 79 7.39 -1.83 -8.39
N HIS A 80 8.04 -1.10 -9.29
CA HIS A 80 8.71 -1.69 -10.45
C HIS A 80 9.99 -2.46 -10.09
N LEU A 81 10.64 -2.16 -8.95
CA LEU A 81 11.77 -2.96 -8.48
C LEU A 81 11.35 -4.42 -8.16
N ARG A 82 10.06 -4.68 -7.90
CA ARG A 82 9.52 -6.02 -7.64
C ARG A 82 9.84 -7.06 -8.72
N GLU A 83 9.97 -6.63 -9.97
CA GLU A 83 10.35 -7.52 -11.08
C GLU A 83 11.76 -8.14 -10.88
N HIS A 84 12.52 -7.67 -9.89
CA HIS A 84 13.87 -8.12 -9.55
C HIS A 84 13.95 -8.84 -8.18
N GLY A 85 12.82 -9.34 -7.64
CA GLY A 85 12.83 -10.24 -6.47
C GLY A 85 12.34 -9.63 -5.15
N PHE A 86 11.42 -8.66 -5.18
CA PHE A 86 10.84 -8.06 -3.96
C PHE A 86 9.42 -8.60 -3.74
N ASP A 87 9.20 -9.21 -2.58
CA ASP A 87 7.93 -9.87 -2.23
C ASP A 87 6.75 -8.87 -2.12
N GLU A 88 6.96 -7.71 -1.50
CA GLU A 88 5.94 -6.68 -1.31
C GLU A 88 6.37 -5.30 -1.82
N GLY A 89 5.48 -4.64 -2.57
CA GLY A 89 5.68 -3.26 -3.01
C GLY A 89 5.23 -2.25 -1.95
N VAL A 90 5.62 -0.99 -2.13
CA VAL A 90 5.18 0.10 -1.24
C VAL A 90 3.69 0.34 -1.38
N SER A 91 2.95 0.21 -0.28
CA SER A 91 1.51 0.53 -0.29
C SER A 91 1.25 2.04 -0.26
N THR A 92 0.12 2.49 -0.81
CA THR A 92 -0.34 3.90 -0.72
C THR A 92 -0.39 4.37 0.73
N ARG A 93 -0.71 3.48 1.68
CA ARG A 93 -0.70 3.79 3.11
C ARG A 93 0.66 4.27 3.61
N LEU A 94 1.75 3.62 3.18
CA LEU A 94 3.10 4.02 3.59
C LEU A 94 3.50 5.37 2.98
N LEU A 95 3.04 5.66 1.76
CA LEU A 95 3.24 6.96 1.12
C LEU A 95 2.51 8.07 1.89
N ILE A 96 1.28 7.82 2.31
CA ILE A 96 0.51 8.75 3.16
C ILE A 96 1.23 8.98 4.49
N TYR A 97 1.74 7.94 5.14
CA TYR A 97 2.50 8.09 6.39
C TYR A 97 3.78 8.92 6.20
N ALA A 98 4.51 8.71 5.10
CA ALA A 98 5.66 9.55 4.77
C ALA A 98 5.25 11.03 4.61
N GLY A 99 4.14 11.31 3.91
CA GLY A 99 3.60 12.66 3.80
C GLY A 99 3.20 13.27 5.15
N GLN A 100 2.52 12.50 6.01
CA GLN A 100 2.12 12.95 7.35
C GLN A 100 3.34 13.28 8.23
N MET A 101 4.42 12.51 8.11
CA MET A 101 5.68 12.83 8.78
C MET A 101 6.31 14.13 8.25
N MET A 102 6.23 14.39 6.94
CA MET A 102 6.71 15.64 6.36
C MET A 102 5.91 16.85 6.84
N VAL A 103 4.58 16.73 6.94
CA VAL A 103 3.72 17.77 7.56
C VAL A 103 4.11 18.03 9.02
N ALA A 104 4.52 16.98 9.75
CA ALA A 104 5.03 17.11 11.12
C ALA A 104 6.47 17.68 11.20
N GLY A 105 7.06 18.10 10.07
CA GLY A 105 8.38 18.74 10.01
C GLY A 105 9.55 17.76 9.85
N VAL A 106 9.30 16.48 9.57
CA VAL A 106 10.38 15.53 9.28
C VAL A 106 10.88 15.72 7.84
N ALA A 107 12.19 15.87 7.67
CA ALA A 107 12.79 16.02 6.34
C ALA A 107 12.39 14.87 5.39
N PRO A 108 12.12 15.15 4.09
CA PRO A 108 11.56 14.16 3.16
C PRO A 108 12.33 12.83 3.09
N ALA A 109 13.66 12.89 2.99
CA ALA A 109 14.50 11.70 2.96
C ALA A 109 14.34 10.84 4.23
N ARG A 110 14.23 11.47 5.40
CA ARG A 110 14.06 10.77 6.68
C ARG A 110 12.66 10.19 6.84
N ALA A 111 11.63 10.92 6.41
CA ALA A 111 10.25 10.45 6.42
C ALA A 111 10.10 9.18 5.56
N CYS A 112 10.65 9.21 4.33
CA CYS A 112 10.63 8.06 3.42
C CYS A 112 11.46 6.87 3.97
N ASP A 113 12.64 7.09 4.55
CA ASP A 113 13.44 6.01 5.13
C ASP A 113 12.66 5.23 6.20
N VAL A 114 12.04 5.95 7.15
CA VAL A 114 11.35 5.34 8.29
C VAL A 114 10.01 4.73 7.89
N ALA A 115 9.20 5.46 7.11
CA ALA A 115 7.85 5.02 6.76
C ALA A 115 7.83 3.98 5.64
N ILE A 116 8.84 3.96 4.76
CA ILE A 116 8.85 3.13 3.56
C ILE A 116 10.00 2.14 3.60
N CYS A 117 11.25 2.60 3.53
CA CYS A 117 12.40 1.71 3.30
C CYS A 117 12.53 0.63 4.38
N ARG A 118 12.44 1.02 5.65
CA ARG A 118 12.54 0.11 6.80
C ARG A 118 11.29 -0.76 7.02
N ALA A 119 10.14 -0.33 6.51
CA ALA A 119 8.87 -1.04 6.70
C ALA A 119 8.67 -2.16 5.68
N VAL A 120 9.30 -2.06 4.50
CA VAL A 120 9.09 -2.98 3.38
C VAL A 120 10.03 -4.19 3.40
N SER A 121 11.22 -4.06 4.01
CA SER A 121 12.21 -5.14 4.03
C SER A 121 13.19 -4.98 5.18
N ASP A 122 13.69 -6.10 5.68
CA ASP A 122 14.83 -6.18 6.61
C ASP A 122 16.18 -6.37 5.89
N ASP A 123 16.17 -6.60 4.58
CA ASP A 123 17.38 -6.73 3.76
C ASP A 123 18.04 -5.35 3.52
N THR A 124 19.31 -5.23 3.90
CA THR A 124 20.05 -3.96 3.84
C THR A 124 20.36 -3.48 2.43
N ASP A 125 20.54 -4.39 1.48
CA ASP A 125 20.83 -4.04 0.08
C ASP A 125 19.56 -3.52 -0.59
N VAL A 126 18.43 -4.16 -0.31
CA VAL A 126 17.08 -3.71 -0.69
C VAL A 126 16.78 -2.33 -0.11
N GLN A 127 17.04 -2.12 1.18
CA GLN A 127 16.86 -0.81 1.82
C GLN A 127 17.73 0.26 1.16
N SER A 128 18.99 -0.05 0.88
CA SER A 128 19.93 0.88 0.23
C SER A 128 19.48 1.26 -1.19
N ALA A 129 18.97 0.29 -1.96
CA ALA A 129 18.42 0.55 -3.28
C ALA A 129 17.20 1.47 -3.22
N MET A 130 16.26 1.23 -2.29
CA MET A 130 15.10 2.11 -2.10
C MET A 130 15.53 3.53 -1.66
N GLN A 131 16.50 3.63 -0.75
CA GLN A 131 17.04 4.92 -0.32
C GLN A 131 17.68 5.69 -1.48
N ALA A 132 18.36 5.02 -2.40
CA ALA A 132 18.90 5.67 -3.60
C ALA A 132 17.79 6.27 -4.48
N VAL A 133 16.64 5.58 -4.61
CA VAL A 133 15.46 6.12 -5.31
C VAL A 133 14.88 7.33 -4.58
N VAL A 134 14.78 7.28 -3.24
CA VAL A 134 14.35 8.42 -2.43
C VAL A 134 15.25 9.62 -2.66
N GLN A 135 16.57 9.44 -2.61
CA GLN A 135 17.52 10.53 -2.83
C GLN A 135 17.38 11.12 -4.25
N ALA A 136 17.22 10.27 -5.27
CA ALA A 136 17.05 10.75 -6.63
C ALA A 136 15.78 11.60 -6.83
N ILE A 137 14.72 11.37 -6.05
CA ILE A 137 13.46 12.12 -6.14
C ILE A 137 13.52 13.43 -5.34
N PHE A 138 14.15 13.42 -4.17
CA PHE A 138 14.15 14.55 -3.24
C PHE A 138 15.45 15.37 -3.22
N ALA A 139 16.43 15.06 -4.09
CA ALA A 139 17.71 15.76 -4.16
C ALA A 139 17.59 17.27 -4.44
N GLU A 140 16.51 17.73 -5.08
CA GLU A 140 16.32 19.13 -5.47
C GLU A 140 15.75 20.02 -4.34
N THR A 141 15.30 19.45 -3.22
CA THR A 141 14.70 20.21 -2.11
C THR A 141 15.73 20.65 -1.05
N MET A 142 17.01 20.27 -1.20
CA MET A 142 18.08 20.53 -0.22
C MET A 142 18.90 21.82 -0.47
N THR A 143 18.50 22.67 -1.41
CA THR A 143 19.19 23.93 -1.76
C THR A 143 18.41 25.21 -1.42
N GLY A 144 17.35 25.12 -0.60
CA GLY A 144 16.56 26.26 -0.13
C GLY A 144 16.88 26.68 1.29
#